data_AF-A0A7U7ZTB2-F1
#
_entry.id   AF-A0A7U7ZTB2-F1
#
_cell.length_a   1.000
_cell.length_b   1.000
_cell.length_c   1.000
_cell.angle_alpha   90.00
_cell.angle_beta   90.00
_cell.angle_gamma   90.00
#
_symmetry.space_group_name_H-M   'P 1'
#
loop_
_entity.id
_entity.type
_entity.pdbx_description
1 polymer ?
#
loop_
_entity_poly.entity_id
_entity_poly.type
_entity_poly.pdbx_seq_one_letter_code
_entity_poly.pdbx_strand_id
1 'polypeptide(L)'
;MDKNAKVIMSPASEYIGKTLNFTKEIIQKIQNKDFDAYGRVSYTHDGSQKLGKCINSSINDWIICSNIDVEFFKKKTDTIFYKQIILSIIFVIFASLTILLLAKKLLKPMDKIV
;
A
#
# COMPACT_ATOMS: atom_id res chain seq x y z
N MET A 1 18.57 -12.14 3.22
CA MET A 1 19.99 -11.76 3.43
C MET A 1 20.47 -12.38 4.73
N ASP A 2 21.78 -12.53 4.95
CA ASP A 2 22.32 -12.97 6.25
C ASP A 2 22.47 -11.78 7.22
N LYS A 3 22.89 -12.07 8.45
CA LYS A 3 23.20 -11.05 9.48
C LYS A 3 24.32 -10.07 9.11
N ASN A 4 25.12 -10.37 8.07
CA ASN A 4 26.22 -9.55 7.58
C ASN A 4 25.84 -8.76 6.31
N ALA A 5 24.53 -8.62 6.04
CA ALA A 5 23.96 -7.92 4.88
C ALA A 5 24.30 -8.57 3.52
N LYS A 6 24.76 -9.83 3.50
CA LYS A 6 24.99 -10.57 2.26
C LYS A 6 23.66 -11.06 1.70
N VAL A 7 23.39 -10.78 0.44
CA VAL A 7 22.20 -11.28 -0.24
C VAL A 7 22.34 -12.79 -0.47
N ILE A 8 21.37 -13.55 0.02
CA ILE A 8 21.32 -15.01 -0.12
C ILE A 8 20.39 -15.40 -1.27
N MET A 9 19.26 -14.71 -1.38
CA MET A 9 18.23 -14.95 -2.38
C MET A 9 17.66 -13.61 -2.84
N SER A 10 17.51 -13.44 -4.15
CA SER A 10 16.98 -12.24 -4.80
C SER A 10 16.42 -12.63 -6.16
N PRO A 11 15.34 -11.97 -6.65
CA PRO A 11 14.89 -12.13 -8.03
C PRO A 11 15.93 -11.60 -9.05
N ALA A 12 16.73 -10.61 -8.65
CA ALA A 12 17.88 -10.12 -9.40
C ALA A 12 19.11 -10.97 -9.03
N SER A 13 19.56 -11.83 -9.95
CA SER A 13 20.63 -12.80 -9.72
C SER A 13 21.99 -12.14 -9.48
N GLU A 14 22.21 -10.96 -10.06
CA GLU A 14 23.39 -10.13 -9.92
C GLU A 14 23.61 -9.63 -8.48
N TYR A 15 22.59 -9.69 -7.63
CA TYR A 15 22.69 -9.31 -6.22
C TYR A 15 23.16 -10.47 -5.34
N ILE A 16 22.93 -11.72 -5.76
CA ILE A 16 23.21 -12.91 -4.94
C ILE A 16 24.71 -12.98 -4.62
N GLY A 17 25.01 -13.20 -3.34
CA GLY A 17 26.38 -13.27 -2.82
C GLY A 17 27.04 -11.92 -2.55
N LYS A 18 26.41 -10.80 -2.91
CA LYS A 18 26.95 -9.45 -2.67
C LYS A 18 26.41 -8.84 -1.39
N THR A 19 27.21 -7.96 -0.80
CA THR A 19 26.77 -7.04 0.25
C THR A 19 26.53 -5.69 -0.38
N LEU A 20 25.26 -5.29 -0.50
CA LEU A 20 24.85 -4.06 -1.18
C LEU A 20 24.64 -2.94 -0.15
N ASN A 21 24.68 -1.69 -0.59
CA ASN A 21 24.53 -0.55 0.32
C ASN A 21 23.16 -0.58 1.01
N PHE A 22 22.09 -0.89 0.27
CA PHE A 22 20.74 -0.95 0.84
C PHE A 22 20.59 -2.09 1.86
N THR A 23 21.28 -3.23 1.70
CA THR A 23 21.19 -4.31 2.68
C THR A 23 21.88 -3.94 3.99
N LYS A 24 22.99 -3.19 3.92
CA LYS A 24 23.65 -2.63 5.11
C LYS A 24 22.75 -1.64 5.83
N GLU A 25 22.12 -0.74 5.09
CA GLU A 25 21.18 0.26 5.64
C GLU A 25 20.01 -0.44 6.36
N ILE A 26 19.42 -1.47 5.74
CA ILE A 26 18.33 -2.23 6.35
C ILE A 26 18.79 -2.88 7.66
N ILE A 27 19.95 -3.54 7.69
CA ILE A 27 20.46 -4.17 8.93
C ILE A 27 20.69 -3.12 10.02
N GLN A 28 21.29 -1.99 9.68
CA GLN A 28 21.53 -0.91 10.63
C GLN A 28 20.22 -0.40 11.22
N LYS A 29 19.18 -0.18 10.39
CA LYS A 29 17.86 0.25 10.85
C LYS A 29 17.16 -0.80 11.70
N ILE A 30 17.29 -2.08 11.36
CA ILE A 30 16.78 -3.19 12.19
C ILE A 30 17.45 -3.19 13.58
N GLN A 31 18.79 -3.06 13.62
CA GLN A 31 19.55 -3.03 14.87
C GLN A 31 19.19 -1.83 15.74
N ASN A 32 18.97 -0.68 15.12
CA ASN A 32 18.56 0.56 15.79
C ASN A 32 17.07 0.60 16.16
N LYS A 33 16.30 -0.44 15.80
CA LYS A 33 14.84 -0.47 15.91
C LYS A 33 14.16 0.74 15.25
N ASP A 34 14.75 1.24 14.15
CA ASP A 34 14.24 2.35 13.36
C ASP A 34 13.16 1.84 12.39
N PHE A 35 11.96 1.69 12.94
CA PHE A 35 10.78 1.22 12.24
C PHE A 35 9.68 2.26 12.29
N ASP A 36 8.86 2.28 11.24
CA ASP A 36 7.59 3.01 11.28
C ASP A 36 6.55 2.31 12.18
N ALA A 37 5.39 2.94 12.34
CA ALA A 37 4.28 2.41 13.14
C ALA A 37 3.77 1.02 12.71
N TYR A 38 4.14 0.54 11.52
CA TYR A 38 3.74 -0.74 10.96
C TYR A 38 4.89 -1.77 10.95
N GLY A 39 6.02 -1.46 11.60
CA GLY A 39 7.19 -2.32 11.66
C GLY A 39 7.96 -2.38 10.33
N ARG A 40 7.90 -1.34 9.51
CA ARG A 40 8.60 -1.25 8.22
C ARG A 40 9.84 -0.38 8.33
N VAL A 41 10.84 -0.74 7.54
CA VAL A 41 12.12 -0.04 7.38
C VAL A 41 12.06 0.78 6.11
N SER A 42 12.33 2.07 6.20
CA SER A 42 12.47 2.95 5.04
C SER A 42 13.93 3.03 4.60
N TYR A 43 14.22 2.83 3.31
CA TYR A 43 15.58 2.86 2.77
C TYR A 43 15.59 3.28 1.29
N THR A 44 16.75 3.66 0.77
CA THR A 44 16.91 4.10 -0.63
C THR A 44 17.60 3.04 -1.48
N HIS A 45 17.05 2.74 -2.64
CA HIS A 45 17.66 1.84 -3.61
C HIS A 45 17.28 2.26 -5.04
N ASP A 46 18.29 2.30 -5.92
CA ASP A 46 18.17 2.71 -7.32
C ASP A 46 17.52 4.09 -7.50
N GLY A 47 17.86 5.03 -6.59
CA GLY A 47 17.32 6.40 -6.61
C GLY A 47 15.88 6.54 -6.12
N SER A 48 15.22 5.44 -5.74
CA SER A 48 13.83 5.45 -5.26
C SER A 48 13.74 5.10 -3.79
N GLN A 49 12.77 5.72 -3.10
CA GLN A 49 12.42 5.35 -1.73
C GLN A 49 11.69 4.01 -1.72
N LYS A 50 12.18 3.08 -0.89
CA LYS A 50 11.57 1.78 -0.67
C LYS A 50 11.13 1.64 0.79
N LEU A 51 10.07 0.87 1.00
CA LEU A 51 9.65 0.40 2.31
C LEU A 51 9.81 -1.11 2.34
N GLY A 52 10.54 -1.61 3.34
CA GLY A 52 10.75 -3.03 3.56
C GLY A 52 10.10 -3.51 4.84
N LYS A 53 9.52 -4.71 4.84
CA LYS A 53 9.17 -5.41 6.08
C LYS A 53 10.08 -6.61 6.22
N CYS A 54 10.85 -6.64 7.29
CA CYS A 54 11.86 -7.67 7.53
C CYS A 54 11.51 -8.50 8.74
N ILE A 55 11.73 -9.81 8.64
CA ILE A 55 11.59 -10.76 9.73
C ILE A 55 12.85 -11.61 9.85
N ASN A 56 13.21 -11.98 11.07
CA ASN A 56 14.25 -12.97 11.29
C ASN A 56 13.65 -14.36 11.03
N SER A 57 14.37 -15.14 10.23
CA SER A 57 14.14 -16.55 10.02
C SER A 57 14.64 -17.32 11.24
N SER A 58 13.89 -18.33 11.67
CA SER A 58 14.33 -19.30 12.68
C SER A 58 15.48 -20.18 12.19
N ILE A 59 15.82 -20.11 10.89
CA ILE A 59 16.86 -20.90 10.24
C ILE A 59 18.04 -19.98 9.92
N ASN A 60 19.22 -20.33 10.46
CA ASN A 60 20.54 -19.77 10.11
C ASN A 60 20.70 -18.24 10.25
N ASP A 61 19.97 -17.59 11.16
CA ASP A 61 19.99 -16.13 11.35
C ASP A 61 19.71 -15.33 10.06
N TRP A 62 18.92 -15.91 9.14
CA TRP A 62 18.57 -15.22 7.91
C TRP A 62 17.54 -14.13 8.17
N ILE A 63 17.64 -13.04 7.43
CA ILE A 63 16.69 -11.95 7.45
C ILE A 63 15.93 -11.97 6.13
N ILE A 64 14.63 -12.21 6.20
CA ILE A 64 13.72 -12.22 5.05
C ILE A 64 13.05 -10.86 5.00
N CYS A 65 13.24 -10.14 3.89
CA CYS A 65 12.65 -8.83 3.69
C CYS A 65 11.78 -8.84 2.44
N SER A 66 10.53 -8.41 2.58
CA SER A 66 9.75 -7.93 1.44
C SER A 66 10.04 -6.45 1.23
N ASN A 67 9.96 -5.96 0.01
CA ASN A 67 10.13 -4.55 -0.30
C ASN A 67 9.09 -4.05 -1.29
N ILE A 68 8.73 -2.78 -1.15
CA ILE A 68 7.75 -2.09 -1.99
C ILE A 68 8.34 -0.73 -2.37
N ASP A 69 8.22 -0.38 -3.64
CA ASP A 69 8.51 0.97 -4.11
C ASP A 69 7.36 1.92 -3.72
N VAL A 70 7.69 2.99 -3.00
CA VAL A 70 6.69 3.90 -2.42
C VAL A 70 5.92 4.64 -3.50
N GLU A 71 6.60 5.11 -4.55
CA GLU A 71 5.98 5.88 -5.64
C GLU A 71 5.08 4.98 -6.49
N PHE A 72 5.56 3.78 -6.83
CA PHE A 72 4.77 2.79 -7.55
C PHE A 72 3.50 2.40 -6.79
N PHE A 73 3.63 2.10 -5.49
CA PHE A 73 2.49 1.73 -4.66
C PHE A 73 1.50 2.87 -4.53
N LYS A 74 1.98 4.10 -4.30
CA LYS A 74 1.15 5.31 -4.25
C LYS A 74 0.40 5.49 -5.57
N LYS A 75 1.08 5.46 -6.71
CA LYS A 75 0.46 5.62 -8.05
C LYS A 75 -0.65 4.59 -8.30
N LYS A 76 -0.42 3.32 -7.94
CA LYS A 76 -1.44 2.27 -8.09
C LYS A 76 -2.61 2.46 -7.14
N THR A 77 -2.36 2.84 -5.90
CA THR A 77 -3.39 3.11 -4.89
C THR A 77 -4.23 4.32 -5.27
N ASP A 78 -3.60 5.43 -5.68
CA ASP A 78 -4.25 6.65 -6.13
C ASP A 78 -5.18 6.36 -7.32
N THR A 79 -4.74 5.53 -8.28
CA THR A 79 -5.58 5.12 -9.42
C THR A 79 -6.88 4.43 -8.98
N ILE A 80 -6.81 3.57 -7.96
CA ILE A 80 -7.98 2.88 -7.40
C ILE A 80 -8.85 3.90 -6.66
N PHE A 81 -8.24 4.77 -5.86
CA PHE A 81 -8.92 5.77 -5.06
C PHE A 81 -9.70 6.77 -5.93
N TYR A 82 -9.12 7.26 -7.04
CA TYR A 82 -9.81 8.15 -7.97
C TYR A 82 -11.05 7.50 -8.61
N LYS A 83 -10.97 6.23 -9.00
CA LYS A 83 -12.13 5.50 -9.53
C LYS A 83 -13.24 5.38 -8.49
N GLN A 84 -12.88 5.12 -7.24
CA GLN A 84 -13.84 5.02 -6.13
C GLN A 84 -14.54 6.36 -5.85
N ILE A 85 -13.81 7.48 -5.91
CA ILE A 85 -14.40 8.82 -5.76
C ILE A 85 -15.46 9.06 -6.83
N ILE A 86 -15.13 8.81 -8.10
CA ILE A 86 -16.06 9.03 -9.22
C ILE A 86 -17.32 8.17 -9.04
N LEU A 87 -17.15 6.88 -8.71
CA LEU A 87 -18.28 5.99 -8.46
C LEU A 87 -19.16 6.47 -7.30
N SER A 88 -18.54 6.97 -6.22
CA SER A 88 -19.25 7.49 -5.05
C SER A 88 -20.08 8.73 -5.38
N ILE A 89 -19.53 9.65 -6.18
CA ILE A 89 -20.25 10.85 -6.66
C ILE A 89 -21.48 10.46 -7.49
N ILE A 90 -21.31 9.53 -8.43
CA ILE A 90 -22.42 9.02 -9.27
C ILE A 90 -23.51 8.40 -8.41
N PHE A 91 -23.12 7.59 -7.41
CA PHE A 91 -24.06 6.96 -6.50
C PHE A 91 -24.88 7.99 -5.70
N VAL A 92 -24.24 9.03 -5.16
CA VAL A 92 -24.91 10.10 -4.40
C VAL A 92 -25.90 10.86 -5.28
N ILE A 93 -25.54 11.19 -6.52
CA ILE A 93 -26.44 11.86 -7.48
C ILE A 93 -27.65 10.98 -7.75
N PHE A 94 -27.43 9.69 -8.06
CA PHE A 94 -28.50 8.75 -8.37
C PHE A 94 -29.46 8.53 -7.19
N ALA A 95 -28.92 8.38 -5.98
CA ALA A 95 -29.71 8.27 -4.75
C ALA A 95 -30.56 9.52 -4.52
N SER A 96 -29.95 10.71 -4.67
CA SER A 96 -30.65 11.99 -4.51
C SER A 96 -31.80 12.16 -5.50
N LEU A 97 -31.58 11.84 -6.78
CA LEU A 97 -32.62 11.87 -7.81
C LEU A 97 -33.75 10.88 -7.51
N THR A 98 -33.41 9.67 -7.07
CA THR A 98 -34.38 8.64 -6.72
C THR A 98 -35.27 9.09 -5.56
N ILE A 99 -34.67 9.65 -4.50
CA ILE A 99 -35.42 10.21 -3.36
C ILE A 99 -36.35 11.33 -3.82
N LEU A 100 -35.87 12.24 -4.69
CA LEU A 100 -36.67 13.36 -5.20
C LEU A 100 -37.85 12.87 -6.06
N LEU A 101 -37.65 11.85 -6.90
CA LEU A 101 -38.72 11.24 -7.70
C LEU A 101 -39.75 10.52 -6.82
N LEU A 102 -39.29 9.75 -5.82
CA LEU A 102 -40.18 9.08 -4.87
C LEU A 102 -40.96 10.09 -4.04
N ALA A 103 -40.33 11.15 -3.53
CA ALA A 103 -40.99 12.22 -2.81
C ALA A 103 -42.07 12.90 -3.66
N LYS A 104 -41.77 13.24 -4.92
CA LYS A 104 -42.76 13.81 -5.85
C LYS A 104 -43.94 12.87 -6.13
N LYS A 105 -43.69 11.56 -6.21
CA LYS A 105 -44.74 10.56 -6.44
C LYS A 105 -45.62 10.35 -5.21
N LEU A 106 -45.03 10.31 -4.02
CA LEU A 106 -45.74 10.10 -2.75
C LEU A 106 -46.51 11.36 -2.31
N LEU A 107 -46.00 12.55 -2.60
CA LEU A 107 -46.63 13.83 -2.26
C LEU A 107 -47.58 14.35 -3.36
N LYS A 108 -47.84 13.57 -4.42
CA LYS A 108 -48.87 13.93 -5.40
C LYS A 108 -50.24 13.92 -4.69
N PRO A 109 -51.03 15.01 -4.77
CA PRO A 109 -52.35 15.03 -4.16
C PRO A 109 -53.20 13.89 -4.73
N MET A 110 -53.91 13.18 -3.85
CA MET A 110 -54.94 12.24 -4.26
C MET A 110 -56.11 13.04 -4.84
N ASP A 111 -56.07 13.29 -6.15
CA ASP A 111 -57.26 13.73 -6.88
C ASP A 111 -58.26 12.58 -6.90
N LYS A 112 -59.11 12.55 -5.86
CA LYS A 112 -60.51 12.06 -5.80
C LYS A 112 -60.81 11.44 -4.43
N ILE A 113 -61.32 12.27 -3.53
CA ILE A 113 -62.36 11.89 -2.56
C ILE A 113 -63.45 12.96 -2.65
N VAL A 114 -64.33 12.84 -3.65
CA VAL A 114 -65.79 13.10 -3.62
C VAL A 114 -66.38 12.33 -4.81
#